data_AF-A0A962MM90-F1
#
_entry.id   AF-A0A962MM90-F1
#
_cell.length_a   1.000
_cell.length_b   1.000
_cell.length_c   1.000
_cell.angle_alpha   90.00
_cell.angle_beta   90.00
_cell.angle_gamma   90.00
#
_symmetry.space_group_name_H-M   'P 1'
#
loop_
_entity.id
_entity.type
_entity.pdbx_description
1 polymer ?
#
loop_
_entity_poly.entity_id
_entity_poly.type
_entity_poly.pdbx_seq_one_letter_code
_entity_poly.pdbx_strand_id
1 'polypeptide(L)'
;DRAGMAYSGTLVAAGTGRGVVVATGVHTEIGRISAMLGAIEPLTTPLLRQINRFGRQLAIIALVASVLLFAFAVLVRGLHWLDALMTVVALAVGFIPEGLPAVITITLAIGVQRMAARHAIVRQLPAVETLGATSVICSDKTGTLTRNEMTCQRLITACGKAVASGTGYAPLGRVELPGSSPPGPDLLQLARAGLLCNDAALTESGGHWQ
;
A
#
# COMPACT_ATOMS: atom_id res chain seq x y z
N ASP A 1 -0.86 -28.18 -5.65
CA ASP A 1 -2.05 -27.71 -6.38
C ASP A 1 -3.07 -28.84 -6.52
N ARG A 2 -4.37 -28.56 -6.50
CA ARG A 2 -5.43 -29.59 -6.63
C ARG A 2 -6.19 -29.39 -7.95
N ALA A 3 -5.87 -30.19 -8.96
CA ALA A 3 -6.47 -30.07 -10.29
C ALA A 3 -7.97 -30.43 -10.36
N GLY A 4 -8.49 -31.17 -9.37
CA GLY A 4 -9.90 -31.57 -9.30
C GLY A 4 -10.82 -30.61 -8.54
N MET A 5 -10.36 -29.40 -8.25
CA MET A 5 -11.09 -28.41 -7.45
C MET A 5 -11.38 -27.15 -8.27
N ALA A 6 -12.59 -26.60 -8.09
CA ALA A 6 -12.94 -25.26 -8.54
C ALA A 6 -13.14 -24.36 -7.30
N TYR A 7 -12.71 -23.11 -7.38
CA TYR A 7 -12.72 -22.18 -6.24
C TYR A 7 -13.71 -21.04 -6.46
N SER A 8 -14.42 -20.67 -5.40
CA SER A 8 -15.30 -19.50 -5.40
C SER A 8 -14.49 -18.23 -5.73
N GLY A 9 -15.01 -17.39 -6.63
CA GLY A 9 -14.33 -16.19 -7.13
C GLY A 9 -13.45 -16.41 -8.36
N THR A 10 -13.39 -17.63 -8.90
CA THR A 10 -12.72 -17.92 -10.18
C THR A 10 -13.72 -17.99 -11.33
N LEU A 11 -13.24 -17.78 -12.56
CA LEU A 11 -14.03 -17.83 -13.80
C LEU A 11 -13.60 -19.03 -14.65
N VAL A 12 -14.57 -19.69 -15.30
CA VAL A 12 -14.27 -20.74 -16.29
C VAL A 12 -13.93 -20.07 -17.61
N ALA A 13 -12.67 -20.15 -18.01
CA ALA A 13 -12.20 -19.50 -19.25
C ALA A 13 -12.71 -20.21 -20.52
N ALA A 14 -12.83 -21.53 -20.50
CA ALA A 14 -13.31 -22.32 -21.63
C ALA A 14 -13.90 -23.67 -21.17
N GLY A 15 -14.82 -24.21 -21.97
CA GLY A 15 -15.42 -25.53 -21.75
C GLY A 15 -16.59 -25.54 -20.77
N THR A 16 -17.01 -26.75 -20.36
CA THR A 16 -18.08 -26.98 -19.38
C THR A 16 -17.68 -28.11 -18.42
N GLY A 17 -18.24 -28.11 -17.21
CA GLY A 17 -17.94 -29.12 -16.21
C GLY A 17 -19.05 -29.28 -15.17
N ARG A 18 -19.01 -30.38 -14.42
CA ARG A 18 -19.89 -30.65 -13.27
C ARG A 18 -19.02 -31.02 -12.08
N GLY A 19 -19.47 -30.65 -10.88
CA GLY A 19 -18.75 -30.92 -9.65
C GLY A 19 -19.68 -30.96 -8.45
N VAL A 20 -19.18 -31.48 -7.33
CA VAL A 20 -19.89 -31.51 -6.05
C VAL A 20 -19.46 -30.28 -5.24
N VAL A 21 -20.43 -29.59 -4.65
CA VAL A 21 -20.14 -28.47 -3.74
C VAL A 21 -19.55 -29.03 -2.45
N VAL A 22 -18.29 -28.70 -2.17
CA VAL A 22 -17.57 -29.17 -0.98
C VAL A 22 -17.45 -28.12 0.13
N ALA A 23 -17.69 -26.84 -0.17
CA ALA A 23 -17.68 -25.74 0.79
C ALA A 23 -18.54 -24.57 0.29
N THR A 24 -19.15 -23.83 1.23
CA THR A 24 -19.98 -22.64 0.96
C THR A 24 -19.65 -21.50 1.95
N GLY A 25 -19.94 -20.26 1.56
CA GLY A 25 -19.76 -19.07 2.40
C GLY A 25 -18.35 -18.92 2.96
N VAL A 26 -18.25 -18.65 4.27
CA VAL A 26 -16.98 -18.46 5.00
C VAL A 26 -16.07 -19.68 5.02
N HIS A 27 -16.61 -20.87 4.72
CA HIS A 27 -15.82 -22.10 4.69
C HIS A 27 -15.06 -22.29 3.37
N THR A 28 -15.37 -21.51 2.33
CA THR A 28 -14.61 -21.47 1.07
C THR A 28 -13.24 -20.80 1.26
N GLU A 29 -12.28 -21.07 0.38
CA GLU A 29 -10.95 -20.43 0.45
C GLU A 29 -11.03 -18.90 0.40
N ILE A 30 -11.83 -18.33 -0.52
CA ILE A 30 -12.03 -16.88 -0.59
C ILE A 30 -12.73 -16.34 0.66
N GLY A 31 -13.69 -17.09 1.22
CA GLY A 31 -14.37 -16.72 2.47
C GLY A 31 -13.41 -16.69 3.66
N ARG A 32 -12.48 -17.65 3.75
CA ARG A 32 -11.42 -17.66 4.76
C ARG A 32 -10.47 -16.47 4.60
N ILE A 33 -10.08 -16.14 3.36
CA ILE A 33 -9.24 -14.96 3.08
C ILE A 33 -9.96 -13.68 3.52
N SER A 34 -11.24 -13.51 3.17
CA SER A 34 -12.03 -12.34 3.60
C SER A 34 -12.14 -12.26 5.13
N ALA A 35 -12.34 -13.38 5.82
CA ALA A 35 -12.37 -13.41 7.29
C ALA A 35 -11.01 -13.03 7.90
N MET A 36 -9.91 -13.52 7.33
CA MET A 36 -8.55 -13.14 7.76
C MET A 36 -8.29 -11.64 7.56
N LEU A 37 -8.73 -11.06 6.44
CA LEU A 37 -8.60 -9.62 6.19
C LEU A 37 -9.45 -8.78 7.14
N GLY A 38 -10.66 -9.23 7.48
CA GLY A 38 -11.54 -8.55 8.43
C GLY A 38 -11.04 -8.59 9.87
N ALA A 39 -10.23 -9.59 10.24
CA ALA A 39 -9.67 -9.74 11.58
C ALA A 39 -8.44 -8.83 11.84
N ILE A 40 -7.97 -8.08 10.83
CA ILE A 40 -6.80 -7.20 10.98
C ILE A 40 -7.21 -5.94 11.74
N GLU A 41 -6.68 -5.78 12.95
CA GLU A 41 -6.85 -4.55 13.74
C GLU A 41 -6.14 -3.37 13.06
N PRO A 42 -6.73 -2.16 13.10
CA PRO A 42 -6.08 -0.97 12.57
C PRO A 42 -4.80 -0.68 13.37
N LEU A 43 -3.65 -0.79 12.69
CA LEU A 43 -2.35 -0.48 13.27
C LEU A 43 -2.25 1.03 13.57
N THR A 44 -1.99 1.37 14.83
CA THR A 44 -1.61 2.74 15.21
C THR A 44 -0.20 3.04 14.70
N THR A 45 -0.02 4.23 14.12
CA THR A 45 1.26 4.62 13.54
C THR A 45 2.29 5.03 14.60
N PRO A 46 3.60 4.92 14.30
CA PRO A 46 4.66 5.28 15.26
C PRO A 46 4.52 6.69 15.88
N LEU A 47 4.20 7.71 15.09
CA LEU A 47 4.01 9.10 15.52
C LEU A 47 2.81 9.20 16.47
N LEU A 48 1.67 8.59 16.12
CA LEU A 48 0.50 8.57 17.01
C LEU A 48 0.82 7.88 18.34
N ARG A 49 1.61 6.80 18.33
CA ARG A 49 2.09 6.17 19.57
C ARG A 49 3.00 7.09 20.38
N GLN A 50 3.90 7.83 19.73
CA GLN A 50 4.78 8.79 20.40
C GLN A 50 3.99 9.96 20.98
N ILE A 51 3.02 10.52 20.25
CA ILE A 51 2.15 11.60 20.72
C ILE A 51 1.31 11.14 21.92
N ASN A 52 0.70 9.95 21.84
CA ASN A 52 -0.07 9.41 22.96
C ASN A 52 0.81 9.20 24.21
N ARG A 53 2.05 8.74 24.02
CA ARG A 53 3.02 8.60 25.12
C ARG A 53 3.38 9.97 25.70
N PHE A 54 3.67 10.94 24.85
CA PHE A 54 4.00 12.31 25.25
C PHE A 54 2.84 12.98 26.00
N GLY A 55 1.62 12.90 25.46
CA GLY A 55 0.41 13.41 26.10
C GLY A 55 0.17 12.76 27.47
N ARG A 56 0.36 11.44 27.58
CA ARG A 56 0.26 10.74 28.88
C ARG A 56 1.33 11.20 29.88
N GLN A 57 2.57 11.41 29.43
CA GLN A 57 3.63 11.92 30.29
C GLN A 57 3.32 13.33 30.80
N LEU A 58 2.89 14.23 29.92
CA LEU A 58 2.46 15.58 30.30
C LEU A 58 1.28 15.55 31.28
N ALA A 59 0.27 14.71 31.03
CA ALA A 59 -0.88 14.58 31.92
C ALA A 59 -0.47 14.10 33.33
N ILE A 60 0.45 13.14 33.43
CA ILE A 60 0.96 12.66 34.73
C ILE A 60 1.75 13.78 35.43
N ILE A 61 2.63 14.49 34.73
CA ILE A 61 3.41 15.59 35.30
C ILE A 61 2.49 16.71 35.80
N ALA A 62 1.51 17.11 34.97
CA ALA A 62 0.53 18.12 35.32
C ALA A 62 -0.27 17.70 36.55
N LEU A 63 -0.76 16.46 36.61
CA LEU A 63 -1.51 15.94 37.76
C LEU A 63 -0.69 15.97 39.05
N VAL A 64 0.57 15.50 39.01
CA VAL A 64 1.45 15.51 40.19
C VAL A 64 1.74 16.94 40.63
N ALA A 65 2.05 17.84 39.69
CA ALA A 65 2.28 19.25 40.00
C ALA A 65 1.03 19.93 40.59
N SER A 66 -0.16 19.64 40.06
CA SER A 66 -1.43 20.14 40.57
C SER A 66 -1.69 19.68 42.00
N VAL A 67 -1.48 18.39 42.31
CA VAL A 67 -1.65 17.87 43.67
C VAL A 67 -0.67 18.53 44.65
N LEU A 68 0.60 18.69 44.25
CA LEU A 68 1.61 19.35 45.08
C LEU A 68 1.30 20.83 45.32
N LEU A 69 0.91 21.56 44.27
CA LEU A 69 0.53 22.98 44.38
C LEU A 69 -0.72 23.15 45.24
N PHE A 70 -1.71 22.27 45.10
CA PHE A 70 -2.91 22.29 45.92
C PHE A 70 -2.58 22.05 47.40
N ALA A 71 -1.79 21.02 47.69
CA ALA A 71 -1.35 20.72 49.06
C ALA A 71 -0.57 21.89 49.66
N PHE A 72 0.34 22.51 48.89
CA PHE A 72 1.09 23.69 49.33
C PHE A 72 0.18 24.90 49.59
N ALA A 73 -0.78 25.18 48.71
CA ALA A 73 -1.71 26.30 48.83
C ALA A 73 -2.58 26.18 50.11
N VAL A 74 -3.07 24.98 50.41
CA VAL A 74 -3.94 24.75 51.58
C VAL A 74 -3.13 24.63 52.87
N LEU A 75 -2.08 23.80 52.89
CA LEU A 75 -1.37 23.46 54.13
C LEU A 75 -0.34 24.52 54.55
N VAL A 76 0.29 25.20 53.59
CA VAL A 76 1.39 26.15 53.86
C VAL A 76 0.92 27.60 53.75
N ARG A 77 0.15 27.94 52.70
CA ARG A 77 -0.37 29.31 52.52
C ARG A 77 -1.69 29.58 53.24
N GLY A 78 -2.37 28.55 53.74
CA GLY A 78 -3.65 28.70 54.45
C GLY A 78 -4.80 29.21 53.57
N LEU A 79 -4.72 29.01 52.25
CA LEU A 79 -5.80 29.36 51.33
C LEU A 79 -7.04 28.49 51.59
N HIS A 80 -8.23 29.07 51.40
CA HIS A 80 -9.45 28.30 51.42
C HIS A 80 -9.40 27.23 50.33
N TRP A 81 -9.79 26.00 50.66
CA TRP A 81 -9.62 24.84 49.77
C TRP A 81 -10.33 25.00 48.41
N LEU A 82 -11.46 25.70 48.37
CA LEU A 82 -12.17 26.03 47.13
C LEU A 82 -11.35 26.97 46.24
N ASP A 83 -10.79 28.04 46.81
CA ASP A 83 -9.99 29.02 46.05
C ASP A 83 -8.69 28.40 45.54
N ALA A 84 -8.06 27.56 46.37
CA ALA A 84 -6.87 26.79 45.99
C ALA A 84 -7.18 25.82 44.84
N LEU A 85 -8.31 25.11 44.89
CA LEU A 85 -8.73 24.18 43.83
C LEU A 85 -8.97 24.93 42.51
N MET A 86 -9.72 26.03 42.54
CA MET A 86 -10.01 26.84 41.34
C MET A 86 -8.73 27.36 40.69
N THR A 87 -7.77 27.83 41.50
CA THR A 87 -6.48 28.33 41.02
C THR A 87 -5.65 27.22 40.37
N VAL A 88 -5.56 26.05 41.02
CA VAL A 88 -4.77 24.92 40.51
C VAL A 88 -5.38 24.34 39.24
N VAL A 89 -6.70 24.23 39.15
CA VAL A 89 -7.38 23.75 37.92
C VAL A 89 -7.16 24.72 36.78
N ALA A 90 -7.26 26.04 37.02
CA ALA A 90 -6.99 27.05 35.99
C ALA A 90 -5.56 26.95 35.44
N LEU A 91 -4.57 26.74 36.33
CA LEU A 91 -3.19 26.50 35.93
C LEU A 91 -3.05 25.18 35.15
N ALA A 92 -3.66 24.10 35.63
CA ALA A 92 -3.56 22.77 35.02
C ALA A 92 -4.11 22.73 33.59
N VAL A 93 -5.26 23.35 33.34
CA VAL A 93 -5.86 23.44 31.99
C VAL A 93 -4.93 24.21 31.04
N GLY A 94 -4.29 25.29 31.52
CA GLY A 94 -3.34 26.06 30.73
C GLY A 94 -2.10 25.28 30.27
N PHE A 95 -1.78 24.15 30.90
CA PHE A 95 -0.66 23.28 30.49
C PHE A 95 -1.04 22.24 29.43
N ILE A 96 -2.32 22.07 29.10
CA ILE A 96 -2.76 21.07 28.10
C ILE A 96 -2.43 21.57 26.69
N PRO A 97 -1.69 20.81 25.86
CA PRO A 97 -1.32 21.22 24.52
C PRO A 97 -2.45 20.97 23.52
N GLU A 98 -3.55 21.73 23.65
CA GLU A 98 -4.76 21.59 22.81
C GLU A 98 -4.50 21.84 21.31
N GLY A 99 -3.46 22.60 20.97
CA GLY A 99 -3.06 22.87 19.59
C GLY A 99 -2.32 21.72 18.89
N LEU A 100 -1.78 20.75 19.64
CA LEU A 100 -0.93 19.70 19.09
C LEU A 100 -1.67 18.81 18.06
N PRO A 101 -2.88 18.28 18.34
CA PRO A 101 -3.63 17.47 17.36
C PRO A 101 -3.94 18.22 16.06
N ALA A 102 -4.22 19.54 16.15
CA ALA A 102 -4.51 20.37 14.99
C ALA A 102 -3.28 20.54 14.09
N VAL A 103 -2.12 20.87 14.68
CA VAL A 103 -0.86 21.05 13.94
C VAL A 103 -0.45 19.75 13.22
N ILE A 104 -0.59 18.60 13.88
CA ILE A 104 -0.28 17.29 13.27
C ILE A 104 -1.18 17.02 12.08
N THR A 105 -2.49 17.24 12.23
CA THR A 105 -3.47 16.99 11.16
C THR A 105 -3.19 17.87 9.95
N ILE A 106 -2.91 19.17 10.16
CA ILE A 106 -2.56 20.10 9.09
C ILE A 106 -1.27 19.66 8.39
N THR A 107 -0.26 19.26 9.16
CA THR A 107 1.03 18.84 8.61
C THR A 107 0.90 17.57 7.77
N LEU A 108 0.13 16.58 8.24
CA LEU A 108 -0.18 15.35 7.49
C LEU A 108 -0.99 15.65 6.23
N ALA A 109 -1.96 16.56 6.31
CA ALA A 109 -2.79 16.95 5.16
C ALA A 109 -1.95 17.59 4.04
N ILE A 110 -1.00 18.46 4.38
CA ILE A 110 -0.03 19.01 3.41
C ILE A 110 0.79 17.89 2.76
N GLY A 111 1.20 16.88 3.55
CA GLY A 111 1.88 15.69 3.04
C GLY A 111 1.03 14.90 2.03
N VAL A 112 -0.23 14.66 2.36
CA VAL A 112 -1.20 13.99 1.46
C VAL A 112 -1.39 14.78 0.16
N GLN A 113 -1.55 16.10 0.22
CA GLN A 113 -1.71 16.93 -0.97
C GLN A 113 -0.48 16.83 -1.90
N ARG A 114 0.74 16.83 -1.34
CA ARG A 114 1.97 16.66 -2.12
C ARG A 114 2.09 15.27 -2.77
N MET A 115 1.61 14.22 -2.10
CA MET A 115 1.57 12.87 -2.67
C MET A 115 0.52 12.76 -3.78
N ALA A 116 -0.67 13.33 -3.60
CA ALA A 116 -1.72 13.34 -4.59
C ALA A 116 -1.28 14.08 -5.88
N ALA A 117 -0.54 15.18 -5.75
CA ALA A 117 0.05 15.89 -6.89
C ALA A 117 1.06 15.04 -7.70
N ARG A 118 1.52 13.91 -7.14
CA ARG A 118 2.39 12.93 -7.80
C ARG A 118 1.66 11.62 -8.11
N HIS A 119 0.33 11.66 -8.25
CA HIS A 119 -0.52 10.51 -8.58
C HIS A 119 -0.54 9.40 -7.50
N ALA A 120 -0.16 9.71 -6.26
CA ALA A 120 -0.26 8.79 -5.12
C ALA A 120 -1.45 9.18 -4.22
N ILE A 121 -2.56 8.45 -4.33
CA ILE A 121 -3.78 8.73 -3.59
C ILE A 121 -3.70 8.08 -2.20
N VAL A 122 -3.74 8.92 -1.15
CA VAL A 122 -3.71 8.46 0.25
C VAL A 122 -5.12 8.48 0.83
N ARG A 123 -5.63 7.31 1.25
CA ARG A 123 -6.99 7.17 1.82
C ARG A 123 -7.08 7.48 3.32
N GLN A 124 -5.96 7.43 4.05
CA GLN A 124 -5.91 7.71 5.49
C GLN A 124 -4.67 8.55 5.80
N LEU A 125 -4.84 9.70 6.45
CA LEU A 125 -3.74 10.64 6.76
C LEU A 125 -2.51 9.98 7.44
N PRO A 126 -2.68 9.04 8.40
CA PRO A 126 -1.53 8.40 9.05
C PRO A 126 -0.67 7.53 8.11
N ALA A 127 -1.17 7.16 6.93
CA ALA A 127 -0.42 6.36 5.97
C ALA A 127 0.82 7.11 5.42
N VAL A 128 0.78 8.44 5.35
CA VAL A 128 1.92 9.27 4.92
C VAL A 128 3.14 9.04 5.80
N GLU A 129 2.92 9.00 7.11
CA GLU A 129 3.96 8.77 8.11
C GLU A 129 4.48 7.33 8.04
N THR A 130 3.56 6.36 7.90
CA THR A 130 3.93 4.94 7.76
C THR A 130 4.86 4.72 6.57
N LEU A 131 4.59 5.37 5.42
CA LEU A 131 5.46 5.29 4.25
C LEU A 131 6.87 5.84 4.53
N GLY A 132 6.97 6.96 5.25
CA GLY A 132 8.26 7.55 5.63
C GLY A 132 9.04 6.72 6.66
N ALA A 133 8.35 5.94 7.49
CA ALA A 133 8.95 5.07 8.50
C ALA A 133 9.13 3.62 8.03
N THR A 134 8.83 3.30 6.77
CA THR A 134 8.89 1.94 6.24
C THR A 134 10.34 1.46 6.13
N SER A 135 10.66 0.33 6.76
CA SER A 135 11.97 -0.34 6.67
C SER A 135 11.98 -1.56 5.76
N VAL A 136 10.81 -2.16 5.50
CA VAL A 136 10.65 -3.35 4.66
C VAL A 136 9.48 -3.13 3.71
N ILE A 137 9.72 -3.32 2.41
CA ILE A 137 8.70 -3.26 1.36
C ILE A 137 8.41 -4.69 0.90
N CYS A 138 7.21 -5.18 1.20
CA CYS A 138 6.67 -6.40 0.62
C CYS A 138 5.88 -6.03 -0.63
N SER A 139 6.38 -6.38 -1.82
CA SER A 139 5.72 -6.10 -3.10
C SER A 139 5.22 -7.40 -3.72
N ASP A 140 4.02 -7.36 -4.29
CA ASP A 140 3.58 -8.39 -5.22
C ASP A 140 4.35 -8.24 -6.55
N LYS A 141 4.47 -9.33 -7.31
CA LYS A 141 5.16 -9.35 -8.61
C LYS A 141 4.22 -8.98 -9.74
N THR A 142 3.12 -9.71 -9.87
CA THR A 142 2.24 -9.65 -11.03
C THR A 142 1.35 -8.41 -10.94
N GLY A 143 1.41 -7.51 -11.91
CA GLY A 143 0.62 -6.27 -11.92
C GLY A 143 1.13 -5.16 -10.99
N THR A 144 2.19 -5.39 -10.20
CA THR A 144 2.87 -4.35 -9.40
C THR A 144 4.30 -4.11 -9.90
N LEU A 145 5.19 -5.11 -9.81
CA LEU A 145 6.55 -5.01 -10.38
C LEU A 145 6.59 -5.27 -11.88
N THR A 146 5.60 -6.00 -12.39
CA THR A 146 5.46 -6.37 -13.80
C THR A 146 4.18 -5.76 -14.37
N ARG A 147 4.14 -5.58 -15.69
CA ARG A 147 2.96 -5.05 -16.40
C ARG A 147 1.75 -6.00 -16.42
N ASN A 148 1.88 -7.22 -15.89
CA ASN A 148 0.88 -8.29 -16.06
C ASN A 148 0.57 -8.57 -17.55
N GLU A 149 1.54 -8.35 -18.42
CA GLU A 149 1.46 -8.53 -19.87
C GLU A 149 2.58 -9.46 -20.29
N MET A 150 2.26 -10.49 -21.06
CA MET A 150 3.24 -11.45 -21.54
C MET A 150 3.97 -10.87 -22.75
N THR A 151 5.24 -10.53 -22.58
CA THR A 151 6.07 -9.92 -23.64
C THR A 151 7.18 -10.87 -24.07
N CYS A 152 7.40 -11.00 -25.38
CA CYS A 152 8.55 -11.73 -25.92
C CYS A 152 9.85 -10.98 -25.57
N GLN A 153 10.78 -11.66 -24.90
CA GLN A 153 12.05 -11.07 -24.45
C GLN A 153 13.26 -11.61 -25.21
N ARG A 154 13.19 -12.84 -25.72
CA ARG A 154 14.32 -13.52 -26.36
C ARG A 154 13.86 -14.32 -27.56
N LEU A 155 14.59 -14.18 -28.66
CA LEU A 155 14.40 -14.89 -29.91
C LEU A 155 15.61 -15.81 -30.11
N ILE A 156 15.37 -17.07 -30.45
CA ILE A 156 16.43 -18.07 -30.64
C ILE A 156 16.26 -18.68 -32.02
N THR A 157 17.31 -18.62 -32.83
CA THR A 157 17.38 -19.19 -34.17
C THR A 157 18.62 -20.09 -34.28
N ALA A 158 18.77 -20.78 -35.42
CA ALA A 158 19.98 -21.54 -35.71
C ALA A 158 21.24 -20.65 -35.81
N CYS A 159 21.08 -19.37 -36.16
CA CYS A 159 22.19 -18.43 -36.33
C CYS A 159 22.58 -17.73 -35.02
N GLY A 160 21.75 -17.79 -33.98
CA GLY A 160 22.09 -17.21 -32.67
C GLY A 160 20.89 -16.85 -31.80
N LYS A 161 21.15 -15.99 -30.82
CA LYS A 161 20.14 -15.46 -29.88
C LYS A 161 20.03 -13.96 -30.08
N ALA A 162 18.82 -13.45 -30.10
CA ALA A 162 18.53 -12.02 -30.08
C ALA A 162 17.66 -11.67 -28.85
N VAL A 163 17.79 -10.44 -28.36
CA VAL A 163 17.01 -9.91 -27.25
C VAL A 163 16.05 -8.87 -27.79
N ALA A 164 14.76 -9.04 -27.52
CA ALA A 164 13.75 -8.04 -27.85
C ALA A 164 13.63 -7.07 -26.68
N SER A 165 13.84 -5.78 -26.94
CA SER A 165 13.54 -4.72 -25.98
C SER A 165 12.08 -4.28 -26.10
N GLY A 166 11.62 -3.56 -25.07
CA GLY A 166 10.21 -3.18 -24.93
C GLY A 166 9.54 -3.96 -23.81
N THR A 167 8.42 -3.42 -23.35
CA THR A 167 7.59 -4.03 -22.30
C THR A 167 6.14 -3.84 -22.64
N GLY A 168 5.35 -4.88 -22.39
CA GLY A 168 3.92 -4.87 -22.68
C GLY A 168 3.61 -5.17 -24.15
N TYR A 169 2.43 -4.75 -24.59
CA TYR A 169 1.94 -5.01 -25.96
C TYR A 169 2.21 -3.88 -26.96
N ALA A 170 2.68 -2.72 -26.51
CA ALA A 170 3.05 -1.65 -27.42
C ALA A 170 4.15 -2.13 -28.39
N PRO A 171 4.01 -1.97 -29.73
CA PRO A 171 4.97 -2.44 -30.73
C PRO A 171 6.19 -1.51 -30.81
N LEU A 172 6.69 -1.07 -29.66
CA LEU A 172 7.81 -0.17 -29.48
C LEU A 172 8.97 -0.96 -28.86
N GLY A 173 10.07 -1.04 -29.59
CA GLY A 173 11.23 -1.80 -29.15
C GLY A 173 12.23 -1.99 -30.28
N ARG A 174 13.30 -2.70 -29.95
CA ARG A 174 14.38 -3.07 -30.88
C ARG A 174 14.77 -4.52 -30.63
N VAL A 175 15.11 -5.23 -31.70
CA VAL A 175 15.70 -6.56 -31.60
C VAL A 175 17.21 -6.40 -31.67
N GLU A 176 17.87 -6.71 -30.57
CA GLU A 176 19.32 -6.57 -30.41
C GLU A 176 20.00 -7.93 -30.56
N LEU A 177 21.01 -7.97 -31.43
CA LEU A 177 21.90 -9.11 -31.62
C LEU A 177 23.21 -8.89 -30.85
N PRO A 178 23.84 -9.95 -30.31
CA PRO A 178 25.18 -9.87 -29.75
C PRO A 178 26.16 -9.30 -30.79
N GLY A 179 26.82 -8.19 -30.48
CA GLY A 179 27.81 -7.56 -31.36
C GLY A 179 27.25 -6.59 -32.42
N SER A 180 26.06 -6.03 -32.22
CA SER A 180 25.48 -4.96 -33.07
C SER A 180 25.29 -5.33 -34.55
N SER A 181 25.22 -6.62 -34.86
CA SER A 181 24.91 -7.08 -36.22
C SER A 181 23.43 -6.78 -36.56
N PRO A 182 23.09 -6.43 -37.81
CA PRO A 182 21.71 -6.23 -38.20
C PRO A 182 20.92 -7.56 -38.16
N PRO A 183 19.58 -7.51 -37.95
CA PRO A 183 18.74 -8.70 -37.94
C PRO A 183 18.91 -9.51 -39.23
N GLY A 184 19.29 -10.79 -39.08
CA GLY A 184 19.41 -11.72 -40.20
C GLY A 184 18.04 -12.14 -40.77
N PRO A 185 18.02 -12.76 -41.97
CA PRO A 185 16.81 -13.24 -42.61
C PRO A 185 16.08 -14.32 -41.80
N ASP A 186 16.80 -15.04 -40.94
CA ASP A 186 16.28 -16.06 -40.02
C ASP A 186 15.33 -15.48 -38.95
N LEU A 187 15.66 -14.32 -38.38
CA LEU A 187 14.78 -13.63 -37.43
C LEU A 187 13.50 -13.13 -38.11
N LEU A 188 13.60 -12.67 -39.36
CA LEU A 188 12.44 -12.25 -40.14
C LEU A 188 11.53 -13.44 -40.47
N GLN A 189 12.11 -14.60 -40.80
CA GLN A 189 11.34 -15.83 -41.00
C GLN A 189 10.65 -16.29 -39.72
N LEU A 190 11.32 -16.25 -38.57
CA LEU A 190 10.73 -16.56 -37.26
C LEU A 190 9.57 -15.62 -36.94
N ALA A 191 9.75 -14.31 -37.13
CA ALA A 191 8.70 -13.33 -36.93
C ALA A 191 7.51 -13.55 -37.87
N ARG A 192 7.76 -13.85 -39.15
CA ARG A 192 6.70 -14.19 -40.11
C ARG A 192 5.95 -15.47 -39.71
N ALA A 193 6.66 -16.50 -39.23
CA ALA A 193 6.02 -17.71 -38.74
C ALA A 193 5.11 -17.42 -37.53
N GLY A 194 5.59 -16.62 -36.57
CA GLY A 194 4.80 -16.20 -35.41
C GLY A 194 3.63 -15.27 -35.76
N LEU A 195 3.71 -14.51 -36.85
CA LEU A 195 2.60 -13.68 -37.34
C LEU A 195 1.52 -14.52 -38.05
N LEU A 196 1.93 -15.50 -38.86
CA LEU A 196 1.00 -16.30 -39.65
C LEU A 196 0.35 -17.45 -38.86
N CYS A 197 1.05 -17.98 -37.85
CA CYS A 197 0.58 -19.07 -36.99
C CYS A 197 0.09 -18.52 -35.64
N ASN A 198 -0.79 -17.52 -35.68
CA ASN A 198 -1.32 -16.89 -34.48
C ASN A 198 -2.73 -16.34 -34.73
N ASP A 199 -3.64 -16.60 -33.79
CA ASP A 199 -5.02 -16.13 -33.83
C ASP A 199 -5.21 -14.80 -33.08
N ALA A 200 -4.13 -14.22 -32.52
CA ALA A 200 -4.16 -12.95 -31.83
C ALA A 200 -4.11 -11.76 -32.80
N ALA A 201 -4.85 -10.70 -32.47
CA ALA A 201 -4.78 -9.41 -33.15
C ALA A 201 -4.38 -8.33 -32.14
N LEU A 202 -3.47 -7.43 -32.55
CA LEU A 202 -3.04 -6.31 -31.73
C LEU A 202 -3.84 -5.06 -32.12
N THR A 203 -4.48 -4.43 -31.15
CA THR A 203 -5.34 -3.25 -31.35
C THR A 203 -4.94 -2.11 -30.44
N GLU A 204 -5.03 -0.87 -30.94
CA GLU A 204 -4.86 0.33 -30.11
C GLU A 204 -6.24 0.91 -29.78
N SER A 205 -6.56 1.02 -28.50
CA SER A 205 -7.80 1.62 -28.01
C SER A 205 -7.50 2.66 -26.94
N GLY A 206 -7.88 3.92 -27.19
CA GLY A 206 -7.68 5.01 -26.23
C GLY A 206 -6.22 5.27 -25.86
N GLY A 207 -5.27 4.98 -26.76
CA GLY A 207 -3.83 5.10 -26.50
C GLY A 207 -3.21 3.93 -25.73
N HIS A 208 -3.95 2.83 -25.54
CA HIS A 208 -3.46 1.58 -24.95
C HIS A 208 -3.48 0.44 -25.98
N TRP A 209 -2.42 -0.35 -25.97
CA TRP A 209 -2.28 -1.53 -26.83
C TRP A 209 -2.80 -2.78 -26.12
N GLN A 210 -3.65 -3.54 -26.80
CA GLN A 210 -4.27 -4.77 -26.29
C GLN A 210 -4.46 -5.81 -27.40
#